data_AF-A0A5J5EVC2-F1
#
_entry.id   AF-A0A5J5EVC2-F1
#
_cell.length_a   1.000
_cell.length_b   1.000
_cell.length_c   1.000
_cell.angle_alpha   90.00
_cell.angle_beta   90.00
_cell.angle_gamma   90.00
#
_symmetry.space_group_name_H-M   'P 1'
#
loop_
_entity.id
_entity.type
_entity.pdbx_description
1 polymer ?
#
loop_
_entity_poly.entity_id
_entity_poly.type
_entity_poly.pdbx_seq_one_letter_code
_entity_poly.pdbx_strand_id
1 'polypeptide(L)'
;MDQSSQASSLLSTAPSASTSFLDNRQAAKNRVDGYAPKSSDDYTATLLRTLLDHKTVIGLSGFKNLIDDVIKTPDLGLLAEHYMTSIFVPCTMTDSRLRKKIESHFSEPNRFPFSFKARGGTPTALPTPRPGGFDDVDDIAAEIVSQKRDQQRLKKMCLDRDGGRCMVTGFTDHKRFPADERSIRTQAVHIIPFSLGDFGEAQRRSISTSWDAIYRMFPDIRSRINFSANSINETRNVMTMSENLHPTFGEFGFCFIETERPNHYRIEKHQVTWGVGRDLPEYVTFTAHSGFHELPSPELLRIHAAITRVLHASGLAEAIDGMLRERQMLRCFAEDGSTPVSRLFLGVF
;
A
#
# COMPACT_ATOMS: atom_id res chain seq x y z
N MET A 1 -64.71 -19.17 26.22
CA MET A 1 -64.02 -20.46 26.08
C MET A 1 -63.23 -20.40 24.79
N ASP A 2 -61.93 -20.66 24.91
CA ASP A 2 -60.88 -20.74 23.88
C ASP A 2 -60.67 -19.62 22.87
N GLN A 3 -59.74 -18.73 23.22
CA GLN A 3 -58.73 -18.23 22.29
C GLN A 3 -57.42 -18.98 22.59
N SER A 4 -57.01 -19.89 21.70
CA SER A 4 -55.71 -20.56 21.80
C SER A 4 -54.98 -20.54 20.46
N SER A 5 -53.95 -19.69 20.43
CA SER A 5 -52.70 -19.70 19.67
C SER A 5 -52.63 -20.43 18.30
N GLN A 6 -52.54 -19.64 17.23
CA GLN A 6 -51.64 -19.95 16.11
C GLN A 6 -50.51 -18.91 16.11
N ALA A 7 -49.39 -19.28 16.74
CA ALA A 7 -48.12 -18.60 16.54
C ALA A 7 -47.04 -19.68 16.60
N SER A 8 -46.65 -20.19 15.43
CA SER A 8 -45.43 -20.98 15.28
C SER A 8 -44.99 -20.94 13.83
N SER A 9 -43.68 -20.87 13.65
CA SER A 9 -42.94 -20.85 12.38
C SER A 9 -42.82 -19.50 11.66
N LEU A 10 -42.19 -18.54 12.32
CA LEU A 10 -41.27 -17.61 11.65
C LEU A 10 -39.97 -17.54 12.46
N LEU A 11 -39.09 -18.53 12.32
CA LEU A 11 -37.68 -18.39 12.68
C LEU A 11 -36.85 -19.48 12.01
N SER A 12 -35.73 -19.03 11.42
CA SER A 12 -34.52 -19.79 11.09
C SER A 12 -34.40 -20.40 9.70
N THR A 13 -34.09 -19.56 8.71
CA THR A 13 -33.24 -19.94 7.57
C THR A 13 -32.17 -18.86 7.32
N ALA A 14 -31.17 -18.78 8.20
CA ALA A 14 -29.92 -18.06 7.89
C ALA A 14 -28.61 -18.72 8.42
N PRO A 15 -28.34 -20.04 8.30
CA PRO A 15 -27.03 -20.59 8.68
C PRO A 15 -26.03 -20.76 7.50
N SER A 16 -26.48 -20.91 6.25
CA SER A 16 -25.65 -21.51 5.18
C SER A 16 -24.49 -20.65 4.65
N ALA A 17 -24.65 -19.32 4.61
CA ALA A 17 -23.62 -18.42 4.09
C ALA A 17 -22.52 -18.09 5.12
N SER A 18 -22.85 -18.16 6.42
CA SER A 18 -21.88 -17.89 7.49
C SER A 18 -20.98 -19.09 7.76
N THR A 19 -21.54 -20.31 7.67
CA THR A 19 -20.76 -21.55 7.82
C THR A 19 -19.77 -21.71 6.68
N SER A 20 -20.22 -21.52 5.43
CA SER A 20 -19.33 -21.64 4.26
C SER A 20 -18.16 -20.66 4.26
N PHE A 21 -18.34 -19.43 4.75
CA PHE A 21 -17.25 -18.47 4.89
C PHE A 21 -16.21 -18.90 5.94
N LEU A 22 -16.66 -19.41 7.09
CA LEU A 22 -15.75 -19.90 8.13
C LEU A 22 -14.99 -21.15 7.67
N ASP A 23 -15.67 -22.06 6.98
CA ASP A 23 -15.08 -23.26 6.40
C ASP A 23 -14.03 -22.89 5.35
N ASN A 24 -14.35 -21.96 4.43
CA ASN A 24 -13.41 -21.46 3.44
C ASN A 24 -12.21 -20.76 4.09
N ARG A 25 -12.43 -19.95 5.12
CA ARG A 25 -11.34 -19.32 5.87
C ARG A 25 -10.41 -20.37 6.49
N GLN A 26 -10.96 -21.40 7.10
CA GLN A 26 -10.16 -22.47 7.70
C GLN A 26 -9.42 -23.27 6.62
N ALA A 27 -10.06 -23.57 5.49
CA ALA A 27 -9.44 -24.23 4.36
C ALA A 27 -8.27 -23.42 3.79
N ALA A 28 -8.42 -22.11 3.64
CA ALA A 28 -7.34 -21.22 3.20
C ALA A 28 -6.16 -21.23 4.19
N LYS A 29 -6.43 -21.16 5.51
CA LYS A 29 -5.39 -21.26 6.54
C LYS A 29 -4.65 -22.60 6.46
N ASN A 30 -5.38 -23.72 6.42
CA ASN A 30 -4.79 -25.05 6.31
C ASN A 30 -3.93 -25.20 5.04
N ARG A 31 -4.35 -24.61 3.91
CA ARG A 31 -3.59 -24.63 2.66
C ARG A 31 -2.27 -23.86 2.78
N VAL A 32 -2.29 -22.69 3.43
CA VAL A 32 -1.08 -21.89 3.68
C VAL A 32 -0.16 -22.59 4.68
N ASP A 33 -0.70 -23.21 5.73
CA ASP A 33 0.09 -23.93 6.73
C ASP A 33 0.69 -25.23 6.20
N GLY A 34 0.05 -25.86 5.21
CA GLY A 34 0.58 -27.01 4.49
C GLY A 34 1.59 -26.67 3.38
N TYR A 35 1.87 -25.39 3.12
CA TYR A 35 2.83 -24.99 2.10
C TYR A 35 4.27 -25.25 2.57
N ALA A 36 5.01 -26.06 1.82
CA ALA A 36 6.43 -26.29 2.04
C ALA A 36 7.27 -25.22 1.32
N PRO A 37 8.06 -24.39 2.04
CA PRO A 37 8.95 -23.42 1.44
C PRO A 37 9.92 -24.07 0.45
N LYS A 38 10.10 -23.45 -0.71
CA LYS A 38 10.95 -23.98 -1.80
C LYS A 38 12.42 -23.57 -1.64
N SER A 39 12.72 -22.60 -0.76
CA SER A 39 14.07 -22.16 -0.40
C SER A 39 14.08 -21.45 0.95
N SER A 40 15.27 -21.11 1.47
CA SER A 40 15.41 -20.31 2.70
C SER A 40 14.78 -18.91 2.60
N ASP A 41 14.67 -18.38 1.38
CA ASP A 41 14.14 -17.04 1.09
C ASP A 41 12.75 -17.10 0.43
N ASP A 42 12.01 -18.20 0.65
CA ASP A 42 10.61 -18.34 0.22
C ASP A 42 9.67 -17.80 1.31
N TYR A 43 9.18 -16.57 1.09
CA TYR A 43 8.29 -15.86 2.01
C TYR A 43 6.81 -16.14 1.74
N THR A 44 6.45 -17.09 0.88
CA THR A 44 5.06 -17.33 0.46
C THR A 44 4.13 -17.59 1.63
N ALA A 45 4.44 -18.57 2.48
CA ALA A 45 3.59 -18.91 3.61
C ALA A 45 3.53 -17.76 4.62
N THR A 46 4.66 -17.10 4.89
CA THR A 46 4.75 -15.95 5.81
C THR A 46 3.85 -14.80 5.37
N LEU A 47 3.93 -14.40 4.09
CA LEU A 47 3.11 -13.32 3.55
C LEU A 47 1.62 -13.67 3.58
N LEU A 48 1.24 -14.82 3.02
CA LEU A 48 -0.16 -15.21 2.91
C LEU A 48 -0.80 -15.42 4.28
N ARG A 49 -0.07 -15.98 5.25
CA ARG A 49 -0.53 -16.12 6.64
C ARG A 49 -0.75 -14.76 7.28
N THR A 50 0.22 -13.85 7.13
CA THR A 50 0.11 -12.48 7.65
C THR A 50 -1.11 -11.77 7.08
N LEU A 51 -1.33 -11.84 5.76
CA LEU A 51 -2.54 -11.31 5.12
C LEU A 51 -3.83 -11.93 5.70
N LEU A 52 -3.84 -13.25 5.93
CA LEU A 52 -4.99 -13.96 6.50
C LEU A 52 -5.29 -13.61 7.97
N ASP A 53 -4.31 -13.07 8.69
CA ASP A 53 -4.45 -12.66 10.08
C ASP A 53 -4.85 -11.18 10.24
N HIS A 54 -4.65 -10.34 9.21
CA HIS A 54 -5.00 -8.92 9.20
C HIS A 54 -6.37 -8.56 8.60
N LYS A 55 -7.38 -9.44 8.77
CA LYS A 55 -8.79 -9.21 8.34
C LYS A 55 -9.31 -7.79 8.60
N THR A 56 -9.06 -7.26 9.80
CA THR A 56 -9.63 -5.97 10.24
C THR A 56 -9.10 -4.79 9.43
N VAL A 57 -7.89 -4.91 8.89
CA VAL A 57 -7.24 -3.82 8.14
C VAL A 57 -7.54 -3.90 6.64
N ILE A 58 -7.67 -5.12 6.10
CA ILE A 58 -8.06 -5.36 4.70
C ILE A 58 -9.55 -5.08 4.47
N GLY A 59 -10.38 -5.26 5.49
CA GLY A 59 -11.84 -5.16 5.40
C GLY A 59 -12.47 -6.47 4.93
N LEU A 60 -13.76 -6.67 5.23
CA LEU A 60 -14.42 -7.97 5.05
C LEU A 60 -14.48 -8.42 3.58
N SER A 61 -14.76 -7.51 2.66
CA SER A 61 -14.87 -7.83 1.22
C SER A 61 -13.52 -8.20 0.63
N GLY A 62 -12.48 -7.42 0.91
CA GLY A 62 -11.11 -7.73 0.50
C GLY A 62 -10.60 -9.04 1.10
N PHE A 63 -10.94 -9.29 2.36
CA PHE A 63 -10.59 -10.54 3.04
C PHE A 63 -11.27 -11.77 2.42
N LYS A 64 -12.52 -11.64 1.96
CA LYS A 64 -13.20 -12.70 1.18
C LYS A 64 -12.46 -12.98 -0.13
N ASN A 65 -12.07 -11.93 -0.86
CA ASN A 65 -11.32 -12.07 -2.11
C ASN A 65 -9.96 -12.76 -1.88
N LEU A 66 -9.25 -12.41 -0.79
CA LEU A 66 -8.02 -13.08 -0.40
C LEU A 66 -8.21 -14.57 -0.11
N ILE A 67 -9.25 -14.94 0.65
CA ILE A 67 -9.57 -16.34 0.93
C ILE A 67 -9.82 -17.09 -0.39
N ASP A 68 -10.62 -16.50 -1.27
CA ASP A 68 -10.91 -17.04 -2.59
C ASP A 68 -9.64 -17.23 -3.42
N ASP A 69 -8.73 -16.25 -3.42
CA ASP A 69 -7.46 -16.32 -4.13
C ASP A 69 -6.59 -17.46 -3.62
N VAL A 70 -6.47 -17.60 -2.30
CA VAL A 70 -5.70 -18.68 -1.67
C VAL A 70 -6.29 -20.06 -2.01
N ILE A 71 -7.61 -20.20 -2.00
CA ILE A 71 -8.27 -21.48 -2.30
C ILE A 71 -8.15 -21.83 -3.78
N LYS A 72 -8.42 -20.87 -4.67
CA LYS A 72 -8.58 -21.10 -6.11
C LYS A 72 -7.24 -21.13 -6.84
N THR A 73 -6.20 -20.47 -6.34
CA THR A 73 -4.89 -20.44 -7.02
C THR A 73 -4.09 -21.71 -6.73
N PRO A 74 -3.74 -22.52 -7.75
CA PRO A 74 -3.02 -23.78 -7.54
C PRO A 74 -1.63 -23.57 -6.91
N ASP A 75 -0.84 -22.63 -7.42
CA ASP A 75 0.51 -22.33 -6.91
C ASP A 75 0.47 -21.10 -5.99
N LEU A 76 0.57 -21.34 -4.68
CA LEU A 76 0.63 -20.27 -3.68
C LEU A 76 1.90 -19.41 -3.82
N GLY A 77 2.97 -19.96 -4.39
CA GLY A 77 4.20 -19.22 -4.70
C GLY A 77 3.91 -18.07 -5.65
N LEU A 78 3.27 -18.38 -6.78
CA LEU A 78 2.86 -17.38 -7.76
C LEU A 78 1.85 -16.37 -7.21
N LEU A 79 0.93 -16.80 -6.34
CA LEU A 79 0.00 -15.88 -5.69
C LEU A 79 0.73 -14.86 -4.80
N ALA A 80 1.65 -15.34 -3.97
CA ALA A 80 2.46 -14.47 -3.12
C ALA A 80 3.34 -13.53 -3.94
N GLU A 81 3.96 -14.03 -5.01
CA GLU A 81 4.74 -13.21 -5.95
C GLU A 81 3.88 -12.11 -6.56
N HIS A 82 2.66 -12.44 -6.98
CA HIS A 82 1.73 -11.49 -7.55
C HIS A 82 1.39 -10.36 -6.58
N TYR A 83 1.01 -10.66 -5.33
CA TYR A 83 0.73 -9.61 -4.34
C TYR A 83 1.97 -8.76 -4.01
N MET A 84 3.15 -9.38 -3.94
CA MET A 84 4.39 -8.64 -3.69
C MET A 84 4.75 -7.68 -4.80
N THR A 85 4.71 -8.16 -6.04
CA THR A 85 5.08 -7.38 -7.23
C THR A 85 4.02 -6.37 -7.65
N SER A 86 2.75 -6.60 -7.31
CA SER A 86 1.63 -5.76 -7.74
C SER A 86 1.12 -4.82 -6.65
N ILE A 87 1.39 -5.09 -5.37
CA ILE A 87 0.92 -4.24 -4.26
C ILE A 87 2.08 -3.73 -3.42
N PHE A 88 2.81 -4.63 -2.76
CA PHE A 88 3.78 -4.22 -1.74
C PHE A 88 4.95 -3.44 -2.32
N VAL A 89 5.59 -3.94 -3.39
CA VAL A 89 6.71 -3.26 -4.04
C VAL A 89 6.29 -1.94 -4.69
N PRO A 90 5.22 -1.86 -5.50
CA PRO A 90 4.78 -0.58 -6.05
C PRO A 90 4.43 0.45 -4.97
N CYS A 91 3.85 0.01 -3.84
CA CYS A 91 3.51 0.89 -2.74
C CYS A 91 4.72 1.36 -1.91
N THR A 92 5.84 0.61 -1.88
CA THR A 92 7.10 1.05 -1.24
C THR A 92 7.98 1.88 -2.16
N MET A 93 7.77 1.78 -3.48
CA MET A 93 8.48 2.59 -4.45
C MET A 93 7.91 4.00 -4.54
N THR A 94 8.34 4.90 -3.66
CA THR A 94 7.84 6.29 -3.61
C THR A 94 8.36 7.20 -4.73
N ASP A 95 9.47 6.84 -5.38
CA ASP A 95 10.07 7.59 -6.49
C ASP A 95 9.73 6.96 -7.86
N SER A 96 8.93 7.67 -8.67
CA SER A 96 8.55 7.23 -10.02
C SER A 96 9.73 7.18 -11.00
N ARG A 97 10.78 7.98 -10.80
CA ARG A 97 12.01 7.91 -11.60
C ARG A 97 12.81 6.67 -11.26
N LEU A 98 12.86 6.32 -9.97
CA LEU A 98 13.45 5.06 -9.52
C LEU A 98 12.68 3.88 -10.11
N ARG A 99 11.33 3.92 -10.10
CA ARG A 99 10.49 2.89 -10.73
C ARG A 99 10.75 2.73 -12.21
N LYS A 100 10.63 3.80 -13.01
CA LYS A 100 10.86 3.75 -14.47
C LYS A 100 12.24 3.18 -14.82
N LYS A 101 13.27 3.52 -14.03
CA LYS A 101 14.64 3.02 -14.22
C LYS A 101 14.82 1.58 -13.77
N ILE A 102 14.20 1.16 -12.67
CA ILE A 102 14.25 -0.23 -12.23
C ILE A 102 13.47 -1.11 -13.23
N GLU A 103 12.30 -0.66 -13.70
CA GLU A 103 11.48 -1.38 -14.70
C GLU A 103 12.14 -1.47 -16.08
N SER A 104 12.91 -0.47 -16.52
CA SER A 104 13.71 -0.60 -17.75
C SER A 104 14.81 -1.67 -17.62
N HIS A 105 15.35 -1.90 -16.42
CA HIS A 105 16.34 -2.95 -16.15
C HIS A 105 15.71 -4.31 -15.75
N PHE A 106 14.41 -4.36 -15.45
CA PHE A 106 13.68 -5.61 -15.16
C PHE A 106 13.43 -6.50 -16.38
N SER A 107 13.92 -6.10 -17.56
CA SER A 107 13.90 -6.91 -18.78
C SER A 107 14.74 -8.20 -18.68
N GLU A 108 15.52 -8.39 -17.62
CA GLU A 108 16.21 -9.66 -17.34
C GLU A 108 15.42 -10.56 -16.38
N PRO A 109 15.02 -11.77 -16.82
CA PRO A 109 14.31 -12.71 -15.97
C PRO A 109 15.29 -13.33 -14.95
N ASN A 110 14.94 -13.29 -13.65
CA ASN A 110 15.59 -13.95 -12.48
C ASN A 110 16.33 -13.08 -11.44
N ARG A 111 15.87 -11.86 -11.11
CA ARG A 111 16.55 -11.08 -10.05
C ARG A 111 15.67 -10.31 -9.06
N PHE A 112 14.49 -10.82 -8.75
CA PHE A 112 13.88 -10.52 -7.44
C PHE A 112 14.66 -11.32 -6.37
N PRO A 113 15.11 -10.72 -5.25
CA PRO A 113 15.84 -11.43 -4.20
C PRO A 113 14.92 -12.30 -3.34
N PHE A 114 13.60 -12.20 -3.52
CA PHE A 114 12.65 -13.17 -2.99
C PHE A 114 12.46 -14.30 -3.98
N SER A 115 12.57 -15.53 -3.49
CA SER A 115 12.28 -16.70 -4.29
C SER A 115 10.86 -17.18 -4.01
N PHE A 116 9.89 -16.64 -4.75
CA PHE A 116 8.53 -17.19 -4.78
C PHE A 116 8.39 -18.39 -5.75
N LYS A 117 9.54 -18.94 -6.19
CA LYS A 117 9.77 -19.83 -7.34
C LYS A 117 8.59 -20.77 -7.63
N ALA A 118 7.90 -20.58 -8.74
CA ALA A 118 7.07 -21.64 -9.33
C ALA A 118 7.95 -22.73 -9.98
N ARG A 119 7.40 -23.93 -10.20
CA ARG A 119 8.07 -24.92 -11.05
C ARG A 119 8.17 -24.37 -12.47
N GLY A 120 9.41 -24.16 -12.95
CA GLY A 120 9.81 -24.00 -14.35
C GLY A 120 8.77 -23.39 -15.30
N GLY A 121 8.81 -22.08 -15.46
CA GLY A 121 8.06 -21.36 -16.49
C GLY A 121 8.27 -19.86 -16.32
N THR A 122 8.51 -19.17 -17.43
CA THR A 122 8.47 -17.71 -17.51
C THR A 122 7.15 -17.21 -16.87
N PRO A 123 7.14 -16.13 -16.07
CA PRO A 123 5.91 -15.62 -15.48
C PRO A 123 4.98 -15.14 -16.58
N THR A 124 4.11 -16.04 -17.03
CA THR A 124 2.88 -15.66 -17.71
C THR A 124 2.04 -15.02 -16.62
N ALA A 125 1.61 -13.77 -16.84
CA ALA A 125 0.67 -13.10 -15.97
C ALA A 125 -0.41 -14.12 -15.58
N LEU A 126 -0.50 -14.48 -14.30
CA LEU A 126 -1.59 -15.33 -13.85
C LEU A 126 -2.86 -14.62 -14.30
N PRO A 127 -3.68 -15.21 -15.19
CA PRO A 127 -5.04 -14.74 -15.34
C PRO A 127 -5.63 -15.02 -13.98
N THR A 128 -5.87 -13.99 -13.18
CA THR A 128 -6.59 -14.13 -11.91
C THR A 128 -7.91 -14.84 -12.25
N PRO A 129 -8.13 -16.11 -11.87
CA PRO A 129 -9.33 -16.81 -12.29
C PRO A 129 -10.50 -16.18 -11.52
N ARG A 130 -11.34 -15.41 -12.22
CA ARG A 130 -12.46 -14.65 -11.64
C ARG A 130 -13.76 -15.43 -11.73
N PRO A 131 -14.42 -15.67 -10.59
CA PRO A 131 -15.88 -15.60 -10.54
C PRO A 131 -16.30 -14.21 -10.04
N GLY A 132 -16.86 -13.39 -10.93
CA GLY A 132 -17.55 -12.14 -10.57
C GLY A 132 -16.73 -10.84 -10.70
N GLY A 133 -17.00 -10.07 -11.76
CA GLY A 133 -17.42 -8.67 -11.65
C GLY A 133 -16.45 -7.57 -11.20
N PHE A 134 -15.14 -7.71 -11.36
CA PHE A 134 -14.24 -6.54 -11.36
C PHE A 134 -13.60 -6.40 -12.73
N ASP A 135 -13.22 -5.17 -13.10
CA ASP A 135 -12.74 -4.76 -14.43
C ASP A 135 -11.45 -5.47 -14.81
N ASP A 136 -11.33 -5.96 -16.05
CA ASP A 136 -10.12 -6.64 -16.50
C ASP A 136 -8.91 -5.68 -16.44
N VAL A 137 -7.70 -6.21 -16.35
CA VAL A 137 -6.46 -5.41 -16.37
C VAL A 137 -6.42 -4.53 -17.63
N ASP A 138 -6.94 -5.03 -18.75
CA ASP A 138 -7.04 -4.30 -20.01
C ASP A 138 -8.07 -3.15 -19.94
N ASP A 139 -9.20 -3.33 -19.24
CA ASP A 139 -10.18 -2.26 -19.01
C ASP A 139 -9.55 -1.14 -18.17
N ILE A 140 -8.87 -1.50 -17.08
CA ILE A 140 -8.14 -0.53 -16.24
C ILE A 140 -7.08 0.19 -17.09
N ALA A 141 -6.33 -0.54 -17.93
CA ALA A 141 -5.31 0.04 -18.80
C ALA A 141 -5.88 1.06 -19.80
N ALA A 142 -7.11 0.85 -20.28
CA ALA A 142 -7.79 1.77 -21.16
C ALA A 142 -8.29 3.04 -20.44
N GLU A 143 -8.68 2.92 -19.17
CA GLU A 143 -9.24 4.03 -18.36
C GLU A 143 -8.17 4.96 -17.74
N ILE A 144 -7.00 4.41 -17.37
CA ILE A 144 -5.99 5.18 -16.64
C ILE A 144 -5.21 6.15 -17.53
N VAL A 145 -4.88 7.30 -16.97
CA VAL A 145 -4.10 8.37 -17.60
C VAL A 145 -2.92 8.70 -16.71
N SER A 146 -1.73 8.77 -17.31
CA SER A 146 -0.50 9.12 -16.58
C SER A 146 -0.58 10.56 -16.04
N GLN A 147 -0.23 10.70 -14.77
CA GLN A 147 -0.33 11.94 -14.02
C GLN A 147 1.02 12.63 -13.93
N LYS A 148 1.03 13.96 -14.04
CA LYS A 148 2.23 14.78 -13.85
C LYS A 148 2.29 15.33 -12.43
N ARG A 149 3.51 15.47 -11.90
CA ARG A 149 3.74 15.96 -10.54
C ARG A 149 3.75 17.49 -10.54
N ASP A 150 2.69 18.12 -10.03
CA ASP A 150 2.67 19.56 -9.73
C ASP A 150 2.76 19.79 -8.21
N GLN A 151 3.96 19.56 -7.66
CA GLN A 151 4.19 19.65 -6.21
C GLN A 151 3.91 21.03 -5.65
N GLN A 152 4.13 22.09 -6.42
CA GLN A 152 3.91 23.46 -5.95
C GLN A 152 2.42 23.73 -5.76
N ARG A 153 1.61 23.40 -6.77
CA ARG A 153 0.14 23.55 -6.68
C ARG A 153 -0.44 22.66 -5.59
N LEU A 154 -0.03 21.39 -5.53
CA LEU A 154 -0.52 20.45 -4.51
C LEU A 154 -0.17 20.90 -3.10
N LYS A 155 1.08 21.33 -2.88
CA LYS A 155 1.50 21.86 -1.59
C LYS A 155 0.72 23.11 -1.20
N LYS A 156 0.42 24.01 -2.15
CA LYS A 156 -0.41 25.18 -1.87
C LYS A 156 -1.82 24.78 -1.41
N MET A 157 -2.50 23.89 -2.14
CA MET A 157 -3.83 23.40 -1.78
C MET A 157 -3.84 22.71 -0.41
N CYS A 158 -2.87 21.84 -0.15
CA CYS A 158 -2.75 21.16 1.15
C CYS A 158 -2.47 22.14 2.29
N LEU A 159 -1.55 23.10 2.11
CA LEU A 159 -1.30 24.11 3.13
C LEU A 159 -2.51 24.98 3.41
N ASP A 160 -3.29 25.35 2.39
CA ASP A 160 -4.54 26.09 2.59
C ASP A 160 -5.56 25.27 3.38
N ARG A 161 -5.68 23.96 3.09
CA ARG A 161 -6.51 23.03 3.88
C ARG A 161 -6.02 22.89 5.32
N ASP A 162 -4.71 22.75 5.52
CA ASP A 162 -4.09 22.31 6.77
C ASP A 162 -3.73 23.50 7.70
N GLY A 163 -4.29 24.68 7.43
CA GLY A 163 -4.02 25.89 8.24
C GLY A 163 -2.56 26.35 8.17
N GLY A 164 -1.86 25.96 7.11
CA GLY A 164 -0.44 26.22 6.90
C GLY A 164 0.49 25.47 7.85
N ARG A 165 0.07 24.30 8.35
CA ARG A 165 0.80 23.48 9.31
C ARG A 165 1.04 22.07 8.78
N CYS A 166 2.05 21.41 9.33
CA CYS A 166 2.16 19.96 9.24
C CYS A 166 0.96 19.33 9.95
N MET A 167 0.21 18.47 9.24
CA MET A 167 -0.96 17.78 9.80
C MET A 167 -0.62 16.87 10.98
N VAL A 168 0.63 16.40 11.06
CA VAL A 168 1.08 15.44 12.09
C VAL A 168 1.59 16.15 13.34
N THR A 169 2.51 17.10 13.19
CA THR A 169 3.18 17.76 14.34
C THR A 169 2.50 19.05 14.78
N GLY A 170 1.66 19.65 13.94
CA GLY A 170 1.06 20.98 14.16
C GLY A 170 2.02 22.16 13.95
N PHE A 171 3.30 21.89 13.66
CA PHE A 171 4.31 22.90 13.35
C PHE A 171 3.97 23.64 12.06
N THR A 172 4.19 24.95 12.03
CA THR A 172 3.84 25.80 10.89
C THR A 172 4.83 25.62 9.73
N ASP A 173 4.38 25.84 8.50
CA ASP A 173 5.30 25.87 7.36
C ASP A 173 6.16 27.14 7.40
N HIS A 174 7.48 26.94 7.39
CA HIS A 174 8.50 28.00 7.44
C HIS A 174 8.37 29.09 6.36
N LYS A 175 7.80 28.79 5.19
CA LYS A 175 7.63 29.83 4.15
C LYS A 175 6.41 30.68 4.42
N ARG A 176 5.36 30.10 5.00
CA ARG A 176 4.11 30.81 5.31
C ARG A 176 4.22 31.59 6.63
N PHE A 177 4.95 31.05 7.61
CA PHE A 177 5.09 31.63 8.94
C PHE A 177 6.57 31.63 9.38
N PRO A 178 7.46 32.40 8.73
CA PRO A 178 8.90 32.37 8.99
C PRO A 178 9.32 32.85 10.39
N ALA A 179 8.47 33.64 11.05
CA ALA A 179 8.72 34.18 12.38
C ALA A 179 8.18 33.29 13.52
N ASP A 180 7.53 32.17 13.20
CA ASP A 180 7.04 31.22 14.21
C ASP A 180 8.21 30.35 14.69
N GLU A 181 8.42 30.32 16.00
CA GLU A 181 9.46 29.55 16.67
C GLU A 181 9.32 28.05 16.39
N ARG A 182 8.09 27.57 16.17
CA ARG A 182 7.78 26.18 15.81
C ARG A 182 7.53 26.01 14.31
N SER A 183 8.25 26.76 13.47
CA SER A 183 8.18 26.59 12.03
C SER A 183 9.11 25.49 11.50
N ILE A 184 8.68 24.78 10.46
CA ILE A 184 9.40 23.67 9.85
C ILE A 184 9.25 23.66 8.32
N ARG A 185 10.17 22.99 7.63
CA ARG A 185 9.99 22.66 6.20
C ARG A 185 8.92 21.59 6.05
N THR A 186 7.91 21.87 5.23
CA THR A 186 6.85 20.90 4.91
C THR A 186 6.88 20.52 3.44
N GLN A 187 6.25 19.40 3.12
CA GLN A 187 6.07 18.87 1.77
C GLN A 187 4.62 18.36 1.60
N ALA A 188 4.17 18.29 0.35
CA ALA A 188 2.94 17.59 -0.02
C ALA A 188 3.25 16.10 -0.17
N VAL A 189 2.79 15.30 0.78
CA VAL A 189 3.12 13.89 0.89
C VAL A 189 1.91 13.04 0.49
N HIS A 190 2.12 12.16 -0.48
CA HIS A 190 1.12 11.21 -0.96
C HIS A 190 0.93 10.06 0.04
N ILE A 191 -0.31 9.60 0.24
CA ILE A 191 -0.61 8.39 1.03
C ILE A 191 -0.41 7.15 0.16
N ILE A 192 -1.16 7.04 -0.93
CA ILE A 192 -0.90 6.11 -2.02
C ILE A 192 0.16 6.74 -2.92
N PRO A 193 1.32 6.09 -3.12
CA PRO A 193 2.47 6.73 -3.76
C PRO A 193 2.21 7.26 -5.17
N PHE A 194 2.80 8.42 -5.47
CA PHE A 194 2.72 9.06 -6.78
C PHE A 194 3.18 8.16 -7.94
N SER A 195 4.08 7.21 -7.68
CA SER A 195 4.56 6.22 -8.65
C SER A 195 3.49 5.28 -9.20
N LEU A 196 2.31 5.20 -8.56
CA LEU A 196 1.13 4.48 -9.06
C LEU A 196 0.26 5.31 -10.00
N GLY A 197 0.53 6.61 -10.14
CA GLY A 197 -0.13 7.49 -11.10
C GLY A 197 0.80 8.07 -12.17
N ASP A 198 2.12 8.07 -11.98
CA ASP A 198 3.10 8.55 -12.98
C ASP A 198 3.83 7.39 -13.68
N PHE A 199 3.45 7.13 -14.92
CA PHE A 199 3.96 6.03 -15.72
C PHE A 199 4.10 6.40 -17.21
N GLY A 200 4.97 5.69 -17.93
CA GLY A 200 5.00 5.71 -19.38
C GLY A 200 4.21 4.55 -19.97
N GLU A 201 4.04 4.51 -21.30
CA GLU A 201 3.32 3.43 -21.97
C GLU A 201 3.91 2.04 -21.68
N ALA A 202 5.24 1.93 -21.58
CA ALA A 202 5.91 0.68 -21.23
C ALA A 202 5.49 0.14 -19.84
N GLN A 203 5.11 1.02 -18.91
CA GLN A 203 4.70 0.67 -17.55
C GLN A 203 3.17 0.60 -17.38
N ARG A 204 2.39 0.94 -18.41
CA ARG A 204 0.93 1.00 -18.31
C ARG A 204 0.34 -0.32 -17.81
N ARG A 205 0.78 -1.45 -18.38
CA ARG A 205 0.30 -2.77 -17.96
C ARG A 205 0.67 -3.10 -16.52
N SER A 206 1.91 -2.86 -16.07
CA SER A 206 2.34 -3.15 -14.70
C SER A 206 1.58 -2.30 -13.68
N ILE A 207 1.30 -1.04 -14.02
CA ILE A 207 0.46 -0.12 -13.23
C ILE A 207 -0.97 -0.63 -13.16
N SER A 208 -1.57 -1.01 -14.30
CA SER A 208 -2.93 -1.57 -14.33
C SER A 208 -3.03 -2.85 -13.50
N THR A 209 -2.04 -3.74 -13.57
CA THR A 209 -1.97 -4.93 -12.72
C THR A 209 -1.86 -4.56 -11.24
N SER A 210 -1.13 -3.49 -10.92
CA SER A 210 -1.04 -3.00 -9.54
C SER A 210 -2.40 -2.51 -9.03
N TRP A 211 -3.11 -1.72 -9.84
CA TRP A 211 -4.44 -1.22 -9.51
C TRP A 211 -5.48 -2.34 -9.43
N ASP A 212 -5.44 -3.33 -10.32
CA ASP A 212 -6.29 -4.53 -10.25
C ASP A 212 -6.11 -5.26 -8.91
N ALA A 213 -4.85 -5.52 -8.52
CA ALA A 213 -4.54 -6.18 -7.27
C ALA A 213 -4.97 -5.35 -6.05
N ILE A 214 -4.77 -4.02 -6.09
CA ILE A 214 -5.25 -3.10 -5.04
C ILE A 214 -6.78 -3.12 -4.96
N TYR A 215 -7.51 -3.07 -6.07
CA TYR A 215 -8.98 -3.13 -6.09
C TYR A 215 -9.51 -4.47 -5.61
N ARG A 216 -8.80 -5.56 -5.90
CA ARG A 216 -9.16 -6.89 -5.40
C ARG A 216 -8.97 -7.01 -3.90
N MET A 217 -7.84 -6.53 -3.37
CA MET A 217 -7.52 -6.59 -1.94
C MET A 217 -8.27 -5.54 -1.11
N PHE A 218 -8.55 -4.37 -1.68
CA PHE A 218 -9.21 -3.25 -1.01
C PHE A 218 -10.37 -2.70 -1.83
N PRO A 219 -11.46 -3.47 -2.06
CA PRO A 219 -12.51 -3.13 -3.03
C PRO A 219 -13.27 -1.84 -2.72
N ASP A 220 -13.25 -1.37 -1.47
CA ASP A 220 -13.84 -0.10 -1.07
C ASP A 220 -13.20 1.11 -1.77
N ILE A 221 -11.93 1.01 -2.22
CA ILE A 221 -11.22 2.10 -2.90
C ILE A 221 -11.88 2.47 -4.24
N ARG A 222 -12.35 1.48 -5.01
CA ARG A 222 -13.05 1.71 -6.29
C ARG A 222 -14.54 1.92 -6.05
N SER A 223 -15.15 1.05 -5.23
CA SER A 223 -16.62 1.02 -5.07
C SER A 223 -17.20 2.14 -4.20
N ARG A 224 -16.46 2.65 -3.20
CA ARG A 224 -16.98 3.69 -2.29
C ARG A 224 -16.45 5.08 -2.59
N ILE A 225 -15.15 5.19 -2.86
CA ILE A 225 -14.51 6.49 -3.05
C ILE A 225 -14.09 6.75 -4.50
N ASN A 226 -14.26 5.79 -5.42
CA ASN A 226 -13.89 5.95 -6.83
C ASN A 226 -12.47 6.52 -7.01
N PHE A 227 -11.49 5.91 -6.36
CA PHE A 227 -10.09 6.34 -6.39
C PHE A 227 -9.27 5.44 -7.32
N SER A 228 -8.51 6.07 -8.21
CA SER A 228 -7.71 5.39 -9.25
C SER A 228 -6.39 6.11 -9.53
N ALA A 229 -5.62 5.63 -10.51
CA ALA A 229 -4.43 6.32 -11.01
C ALA A 229 -4.71 7.80 -11.36
N ASN A 230 -5.91 8.09 -11.89
CA ASN A 230 -6.32 9.43 -12.30
C ASN A 230 -6.49 10.37 -11.09
N SER A 231 -6.74 9.80 -9.91
CA SER A 231 -6.98 10.53 -8.66
C SER A 231 -5.71 10.74 -7.83
N ILE A 232 -4.53 10.30 -8.30
CA ILE A 232 -3.32 10.24 -7.46
C ILE A 232 -2.93 11.59 -6.84
N ASN A 233 -3.26 12.69 -7.51
CA ASN A 233 -2.93 14.06 -7.13
C ASN A 233 -4.10 14.79 -6.44
N GLU A 234 -5.18 14.11 -6.09
CA GLU A 234 -6.28 14.74 -5.35
C GLU A 234 -5.89 14.95 -3.89
N THR A 235 -6.40 16.01 -3.24
CA THR A 235 -6.02 16.35 -1.85
C THR A 235 -6.42 15.27 -0.86
N ARG A 236 -7.43 14.46 -1.15
CA ARG A 236 -7.77 13.29 -0.34
C ARG A 236 -6.66 12.22 -0.30
N ASN A 237 -5.69 12.24 -1.23
CA ASN A 237 -4.51 11.38 -1.20
C ASN A 237 -3.23 12.10 -0.73
N VAL A 238 -3.30 13.39 -0.38
CA VAL A 238 -2.12 14.21 -0.12
C VAL A 238 -2.26 14.99 1.18
N MET A 239 -1.21 14.96 2.02
CA MET A 239 -1.16 15.69 3.28
C MET A 239 0.05 16.61 3.39
N THR A 240 -0.10 17.73 4.11
CA THR A 240 1.05 18.54 4.50
C THR A 240 1.80 17.83 5.63
N MET A 241 3.01 17.37 5.36
CA MET A 241 3.86 16.71 6.34
C MET A 241 5.21 17.42 6.46
N SER A 242 5.85 17.35 7.62
CA SER A 242 7.22 17.87 7.75
C SER A 242 8.19 17.04 6.90
N GLU A 243 9.22 17.69 6.39
CA GLU A 243 10.27 17.06 5.58
C GLU A 243 11.00 15.94 6.36
N ASN A 244 11.10 16.06 7.68
CA ASN A 244 11.72 15.06 8.55
C ASN A 244 10.88 13.78 8.69
N LEU A 245 9.54 13.89 8.64
CA LEU A 245 8.65 12.74 8.79
C LEU A 245 8.40 12.01 7.46
N HIS A 246 8.51 12.74 6.33
CA HIS A 246 8.15 12.21 5.02
C HIS A 246 8.87 10.90 4.64
N PRO A 247 10.22 10.76 4.79
CA PRO A 247 10.89 9.49 4.47
C PRO A 247 10.32 8.33 5.29
N THR A 248 10.20 8.51 6.61
CA THR A 248 9.69 7.46 7.51
C THR A 248 8.23 7.11 7.23
N PHE A 249 7.40 8.06 6.80
CA PHE A 249 6.02 7.76 6.40
C PHE A 249 5.96 6.97 5.07
N GLY A 250 6.76 7.40 4.08
CA GLY A 250 6.83 6.75 2.76
C GLY A 250 7.44 5.35 2.80
N GLU A 251 8.34 5.11 3.75
CA GLU A 251 8.97 3.80 4.04
C GLU A 251 8.15 2.95 5.03
N PHE A 252 6.90 3.34 5.31
CA PHE A 252 6.00 2.59 6.19
C PHE A 252 6.54 2.45 7.63
N GLY A 253 7.42 3.34 8.09
CA GLY A 253 7.95 3.35 9.46
C GLY A 253 6.90 3.71 10.52
N PHE A 254 5.83 4.40 10.13
CA PHE A 254 4.62 4.58 10.94
C PHE A 254 3.37 4.70 10.05
N CYS A 255 2.19 4.46 10.64
CA CYS A 255 0.90 4.63 9.96
C CYS A 255 -0.17 5.25 10.89
N PHE A 256 -1.32 5.58 10.29
CA PHE A 256 -2.46 6.17 11.00
C PHE A 256 -3.58 5.13 11.17
N ILE A 257 -3.95 4.84 12.41
CA ILE A 257 -5.00 3.89 12.76
C ILE A 257 -6.25 4.66 13.15
N GLU A 258 -7.35 4.41 12.44
CA GLU A 258 -8.66 4.99 12.75
C GLU A 258 -9.06 4.74 14.20
N THR A 259 -9.69 5.76 14.79
CA THR A 259 -10.36 5.66 16.08
C THR A 259 -11.87 5.74 15.90
N GLU A 260 -12.63 5.64 16.99
CA GLU A 260 -14.08 5.85 16.97
C GLU A 260 -14.47 7.30 16.59
N ARG A 261 -13.54 8.25 16.71
CA ARG A 261 -13.76 9.66 16.38
C ARG A 261 -13.39 9.92 14.91
N PRO A 262 -14.28 10.51 14.10
CA PRO A 262 -13.98 10.84 12.71
C PRO A 262 -12.74 11.72 12.58
N ASN A 263 -11.90 11.44 11.58
CA ASN A 263 -10.65 12.16 11.30
C ASN A 263 -9.65 12.19 12.47
N HIS A 264 -9.82 11.34 13.47
CA HIS A 264 -8.92 11.20 14.60
C HIS A 264 -8.24 9.83 14.55
N TYR A 265 -6.91 9.85 14.60
CA TYR A 265 -6.09 8.68 14.35
C TYR A 265 -5.06 8.50 15.46
N ARG A 266 -4.87 7.25 15.89
CA ARG A 266 -3.71 6.85 16.67
C ARG A 266 -2.54 6.64 15.72
N ILE A 267 -1.36 7.13 16.07
CA ILE A 267 -0.14 6.86 15.31
C ILE A 267 0.45 5.54 15.79
N GLU A 268 0.59 4.59 14.88
CA GLU A 268 1.26 3.32 15.14
C GLU A 268 2.67 3.37 14.57
N LYS A 269 3.66 3.23 15.45
CA LYS A 269 5.09 3.33 15.13
C LYS A 269 5.66 1.92 14.94
N HIS A 270 6.45 1.71 13.90
CA HIS A 270 7.13 0.45 13.60
C HIS A 270 8.65 0.67 13.58
N GLN A 271 9.18 1.13 12.44
CA GLN A 271 10.60 1.49 12.29
C GLN A 271 10.73 3.01 12.28
N VAL A 272 10.89 3.60 13.46
CA VAL A 272 11.08 5.05 13.62
C VAL A 272 12.42 5.33 14.28
N THR A 273 13.19 6.27 13.74
CA THR A 273 14.41 6.76 14.40
C THR A 273 14.03 7.55 15.65
N TRP A 274 14.96 7.69 16.60
CA TRP A 274 14.70 8.43 17.83
C TRP A 274 14.23 9.88 17.58
N GLY A 275 14.86 10.57 16.62
CA GLY A 275 14.50 11.94 16.27
C GLY A 275 13.08 12.06 15.70
N VAL A 276 12.69 11.16 14.80
CA VAL A 276 11.33 11.08 14.25
C VAL A 276 10.32 10.68 15.32
N GLY A 277 10.66 9.68 16.14
CA GLY A 277 9.80 9.16 17.19
C GLY A 277 9.41 10.21 18.24
N ARG A 278 10.31 11.16 18.53
CA ARG A 278 10.08 12.30 19.42
C ARG A 278 9.06 13.29 18.86
N ASP A 279 9.09 13.54 17.55
CA ASP A 279 8.22 14.52 16.90
C ASP A 279 6.82 13.92 16.56
N LEU A 280 6.67 12.60 16.61
CA LEU A 280 5.39 11.91 16.39
C LEU A 280 4.53 11.89 17.67
N PRO A 281 3.36 12.56 17.67
CA PRO A 281 2.41 12.45 18.78
C PRO A 281 1.82 11.04 18.85
N GLU A 282 1.12 10.75 19.96
CA GLU A 282 0.38 9.49 20.10
C GLU A 282 -0.90 9.48 19.25
N TYR A 283 -1.58 10.63 19.16
CA TYR A 283 -2.80 10.83 18.41
C TYR A 283 -2.75 12.11 17.59
N VAL A 284 -3.51 12.13 16.50
CA VAL A 284 -3.65 13.29 15.61
C VAL A 284 -5.10 13.44 15.16
N THR A 285 -5.57 14.69 15.03
CA THR A 285 -6.89 15.01 14.45
C THR A 285 -6.69 15.84 13.19
N PHE A 286 -7.14 15.32 12.06
CA PHE A 286 -7.10 16.04 10.79
C PHE A 286 -8.26 17.03 10.73
N THR A 287 -7.92 18.31 10.49
CA THR A 287 -8.88 19.43 10.49
C THR A 287 -8.71 20.23 9.21
N ALA A 288 -9.81 20.45 8.48
CA ALA A 288 -9.82 21.31 7.31
C ALA A 288 -10.12 22.75 7.75
N HIS A 289 -9.16 23.64 7.58
CA HIS A 289 -9.25 25.04 8.01
C HIS A 289 -9.90 25.95 6.99
N SER A 290 -9.71 25.69 5.69
CA SER A 290 -10.24 26.54 4.62
C SER A 290 -11.56 26.07 4.02
N GLY A 291 -11.94 24.80 4.23
CA GLY A 291 -13.16 24.19 3.69
C GLY A 291 -13.15 23.95 2.16
N PHE A 292 -12.15 24.44 1.42
CA PHE A 292 -12.09 24.31 -0.05
C PHE A 292 -11.54 22.98 -0.57
N HIS A 293 -10.88 22.22 0.29
CA HIS A 293 -10.16 21.01 -0.07
C HIS A 293 -10.45 19.89 0.92
N GLU A 294 -10.65 18.68 0.40
CA GLU A 294 -10.96 17.50 1.21
C GLU A 294 -9.79 17.09 2.08
N LEU A 295 -10.11 16.63 3.29
CA LEU A 295 -9.15 15.95 4.17
C LEU A 295 -8.63 14.67 3.53
N PRO A 296 -7.45 14.17 3.97
CA PRO A 296 -6.98 12.87 3.54
C PRO A 296 -8.02 11.78 3.83
N SER A 297 -8.29 10.92 2.85
CA SER A 297 -9.33 9.90 2.92
C SER A 297 -8.99 8.85 3.98
N PRO A 298 -9.92 8.54 4.90
CA PRO A 298 -9.75 7.47 5.88
C PRO A 298 -9.51 6.10 5.23
N GLU A 299 -10.12 5.82 4.07
CA GLU A 299 -9.90 4.59 3.30
C GLU A 299 -8.47 4.47 2.79
N LEU A 300 -7.90 5.56 2.25
CA LEU A 300 -6.52 5.54 1.77
C LEU A 300 -5.52 5.37 2.92
N LEU A 301 -5.78 6.01 4.06
CA LEU A 301 -4.98 5.84 5.28
C LEU A 301 -5.05 4.40 5.80
N ARG A 302 -6.23 3.78 5.76
CA ARG A 302 -6.42 2.37 6.16
C ARG A 302 -5.65 1.42 5.26
N ILE A 303 -5.58 1.69 3.95
CA ILE A 303 -4.77 0.91 3.01
C ILE A 303 -3.28 1.06 3.33
N HIS A 304 -2.80 2.29 3.54
CA HIS A 304 -1.42 2.52 3.96
C HIS A 304 -1.10 1.76 5.26
N ALA A 305 -1.97 1.84 6.27
CA ALA A 305 -1.83 1.10 7.52
C ALA A 305 -1.88 -0.43 7.35
N ALA A 306 -2.71 -0.96 6.44
CA ALA A 306 -2.77 -2.39 6.12
C ALA A 306 -1.44 -2.86 5.54
N ILE A 307 -0.91 -2.11 4.57
CA ILE A 307 0.37 -2.40 3.93
C ILE A 307 1.49 -2.29 4.96
N THR A 308 1.53 -1.23 5.78
CA THR A 308 2.49 -1.08 6.89
C THR A 308 2.51 -2.32 7.78
N ARG A 309 1.35 -2.69 8.32
CA ARG A 309 1.25 -3.81 9.26
C ARG A 309 1.68 -5.12 8.64
N VAL A 310 1.27 -5.40 7.41
CA VAL A 310 1.65 -6.63 6.73
C VAL A 310 3.15 -6.65 6.43
N LEU A 311 3.73 -5.54 5.97
CA LEU A 311 5.18 -5.45 5.71
C LEU A 311 6.00 -5.75 6.97
N HIS A 312 5.65 -5.15 8.10
CA HIS A 312 6.37 -5.36 9.36
C HIS A 312 6.09 -6.73 9.98
N ALA A 313 4.83 -7.19 10.01
CA ALA A 313 4.48 -8.47 10.60
C ALA A 313 5.06 -9.67 9.82
N SER A 314 5.30 -9.50 8.52
CA SER A 314 5.92 -10.53 7.67
C SER A 314 7.46 -10.45 7.61
N GLY A 315 8.08 -9.42 8.19
CA GLY A 315 9.52 -9.13 8.05
C GLY A 315 9.94 -8.75 6.62
N LEU A 316 8.98 -8.38 5.77
CA LEU A 316 9.24 -8.02 4.37
C LEU A 316 9.68 -6.58 4.20
N ALA A 317 9.45 -5.71 5.20
CA ALA A 317 9.91 -4.32 5.19
C ALA A 317 11.43 -4.24 4.95
N GLU A 318 12.21 -4.91 5.80
CA GLU A 318 13.67 -4.92 5.73
C GLU A 318 14.20 -5.52 4.43
N ALA A 319 13.52 -6.56 3.95
CA ALA A 319 13.92 -7.27 2.74
C ALA A 319 13.64 -6.44 1.48
N ILE A 320 12.48 -5.78 1.38
CA ILE A 320 12.16 -4.83 0.29
C ILE A 320 13.17 -3.68 0.30
N ASP A 321 13.44 -3.10 1.47
CA ASP A 321 14.40 -2.00 1.62
C ASP A 321 15.80 -2.42 1.18
N GLY A 322 16.23 -3.64 1.54
CA GLY A 322 17.47 -4.24 1.08
C GLY A 322 17.56 -4.28 -0.44
N MET A 323 16.51 -4.74 -1.13
CA MET A 323 16.52 -4.77 -2.60
C MET A 323 16.54 -3.38 -3.21
N LEU A 324 15.76 -2.45 -2.66
CA LEU A 324 15.71 -1.08 -3.16
C LEU A 324 17.08 -0.41 -3.03
N ARG A 325 17.78 -0.63 -1.91
CA ARG A 325 19.16 -0.16 -1.70
C ARG A 325 20.16 -0.82 -2.66
N GLU A 326 20.14 -2.14 -2.80
CA GLU A 326 21.04 -2.86 -3.72
C GLU A 326 20.85 -2.36 -5.17
N ARG A 327 19.61 -2.18 -5.59
CA ARG A 327 19.29 -1.69 -6.94
C ARG A 327 19.60 -0.20 -7.13
N GLN A 328 19.58 0.60 -6.07
CA GLN A 328 20.15 1.95 -6.11
C GLN A 328 21.68 1.90 -6.26
N MET A 329 22.37 0.99 -5.58
CA MET A 329 23.84 0.82 -5.69
C MET A 329 24.28 0.29 -7.06
N LEU A 330 23.55 -0.66 -7.65
CA LEU A 330 23.80 -1.15 -9.02
C LEU A 330 23.74 -0.03 -10.06
N ARG A 331 23.09 1.10 -9.73
CA ARG A 331 22.96 2.29 -10.57
C ARG A 331 24.02 3.37 -10.31
N CYS A 332 24.91 3.18 -9.33
CA CYS A 332 26.08 4.04 -9.16
C CYS A 332 27.22 3.66 -10.13
N PHE A 333 27.14 2.47 -10.74
CA PHE A 333 28.05 2.06 -11.79
C PHE A 333 27.60 2.66 -13.13
N ALA A 334 28.49 3.41 -13.77
CA ALA A 334 28.32 3.83 -15.15
C ALA A 334 28.29 2.57 -16.04
N GLU A 335 27.45 2.58 -17.08
CA GLU A 335 27.25 1.44 -17.99
C GLU A 335 28.54 1.04 -18.72
N ASP A 336 29.55 1.92 -18.75
CA ASP A 336 30.88 1.71 -19.34
C ASP A 336 31.96 1.27 -18.33
N GLY A 337 31.59 1.03 -17.07
CA GLY A 337 32.54 0.63 -16.01
C GLY A 337 33.46 1.76 -15.53
N SER A 338 33.23 3.01 -15.93
CA SER A 338 34.09 4.15 -15.60
C SER A 338 33.93 4.70 -14.18
N THR A 339 32.99 4.17 -13.37
CA THR A 339 32.79 4.65 -12.01
C THR A 339 33.98 4.25 -11.11
N PRO A 340 34.73 5.22 -10.57
CA PRO A 340 35.80 4.92 -9.63
C PRO A 340 35.21 4.37 -8.33
N VAL A 341 35.56 3.14 -7.98
CA VAL A 341 35.15 2.47 -6.72
C VAL A 341 35.49 3.33 -5.49
N SER A 342 36.53 4.16 -5.57
CA SER A 342 36.93 5.11 -4.52
C SER A 342 35.86 6.17 -4.18
N ARG A 343 34.91 6.47 -5.07
CA ARG A 343 33.79 7.40 -4.77
C ARG A 343 32.66 6.76 -3.97
N LEU A 344 32.61 5.43 -3.84
CA LEU A 344 31.59 4.72 -3.06
C LEU A 344 31.89 4.70 -1.55
N PHE A 345 33.13 4.95 -1.15
CA PHE A 345 33.57 4.85 0.25
C PHE A 345 33.81 6.20 0.96
N LEU A 346 33.58 7.34 0.30
CA LEU A 346 33.85 8.67 0.88
C LEU A 346 32.67 9.30 1.66
N GLY A 347 31.70 8.49 2.10
CA GLY A 347 30.56 8.92 2.93
C GLY A 347 30.68 8.59 4.42
N VAL A 348 31.83 8.08 4.88
CA VAL A 348 32.08 7.82 6.32
C VAL A 348 33.42 8.46 6.69
N PHE A 349 33.38 9.72 7.12
CA PHE A 349 34.21 10.29 8.18
C PHE A 349 33.48 11.49 8.78
#